data_AF-A0A5R2NAV4-F1
#
_entry.id   AF-A0A5R2NAV4-F1
#
_cell.length_a   1.000
_cell.length_b   1.000
_cell.length_c   1.000
_cell.angle_alpha   90.00
_cell.angle_beta   90.00
_cell.angle_gamma   90.00
#
_symmetry.space_group_name_H-M   'P 1'
#
loop_
_entity.id
_entity.type
_entity.pdbx_description
1 polymer ?
#
loop_
_entity_poly.entity_id
_entity_poly.type
_entity_poly.pdbx_seq_one_letter_code
_entity_poly.pdbx_strand_id
1 'polypeptide(L)'
;MPVYTPEDYPLIRQLPGAVDMRATWEEWHADFEASKAERLHRRDFTHAKVLIRPGKFKAWLDENSLSASEHARQLYAQERLDSKRAREEGRRELEQVLIVSQRQMLSYFRPPRLRVAHHKPMPKGPVGFIYAAIAGLYLAWLAHHWLG
;
A
#
# COMPACT_ATOMS: atom_id res chain seq x y z
N MET A 1 -8.98 -20.14 2.47
CA MET A 1 -8.99 -21.39 3.27
C MET A 1 -8.04 -21.25 4.46
N PRO A 2 -8.52 -21.56 5.68
CA PRO A 2 -7.69 -21.54 6.88
C PRO A 2 -6.61 -22.65 6.85
N VAL A 3 -5.44 -22.34 7.38
CA VAL A 3 -4.27 -23.25 7.48
C VAL A 3 -3.64 -23.08 8.86
N TYR A 4 -3.05 -24.15 9.38
CA TYR A 4 -2.43 -24.20 10.71
C TYR A 4 -1.00 -24.74 10.62
N THR A 5 -0.14 -24.34 11.57
CA THR A 5 1.14 -25.04 11.79
C THR A 5 0.93 -26.20 12.77
N PRO A 6 1.86 -27.18 12.84
CA PRO A 6 1.80 -28.26 13.82
C PRO A 6 1.66 -27.76 15.26
N GLU A 7 2.35 -26.67 15.59
CA GLU A 7 2.38 -26.11 16.94
C GLU A 7 1.10 -25.35 17.28
N ASP A 8 0.53 -24.64 16.30
CA ASP A 8 -0.67 -23.82 16.48
C ASP A 8 -1.95 -24.67 16.48
N TYR A 9 -1.98 -25.78 15.74
CA TYR A 9 -3.16 -26.64 15.60
C TYR A 9 -3.77 -27.12 16.93
N PRO A 10 -3.02 -27.71 17.87
CA PRO A 10 -3.60 -28.17 19.14
C PRO A 10 -4.16 -27.02 19.97
N LEU A 11 -3.59 -25.82 19.87
CA LEU A 11 -4.08 -24.63 20.58
C LEU A 11 -5.42 -24.15 20.01
N ILE A 12 -5.60 -24.19 18.68
CA ILE A 12 -6.89 -23.89 18.04
C ILE A 12 -7.94 -24.93 18.45
N ARG A 13 -7.57 -26.21 18.47
CA ARG A 13 -8.48 -27.31 18.82
C ARG A 13 -9.00 -27.25 20.25
N GLN A 14 -8.23 -26.65 21.17
CA GLN A 14 -8.65 -26.43 22.56
C GLN A 14 -9.69 -25.32 22.71
N LEU A 15 -9.93 -24.51 21.67
CA LEU A 15 -10.91 -23.44 21.73
C LEU A 15 -12.35 -24.00 21.73
N PRO A 16 -13.28 -23.36 22.47
CA PRO A 16 -14.68 -23.77 22.49
C PRO A 16 -15.27 -23.80 21.08
N GLY A 17 -15.93 -24.91 20.70
CA GLY A 17 -16.58 -25.07 19.40
C GLY A 17 -15.71 -25.65 18.28
N ALA A 18 -14.43 -25.95 18.52
CA ALA A 18 -13.53 -26.60 17.55
C ALA A 18 -13.69 -28.13 17.46
N VAL A 19 -14.89 -28.65 17.75
CA VAL A 19 -15.19 -30.10 17.82
C VAL A 19 -15.13 -30.80 16.46
N ASP A 20 -15.24 -30.03 15.38
CA ASP A 20 -15.20 -30.50 14.01
C ASP A 20 -13.76 -30.76 13.50
N MET A 21 -12.76 -30.29 14.24
CA MET A 21 -11.35 -30.49 13.88
C MET A 21 -10.89 -31.94 14.17
N ARG A 22 -10.03 -32.46 13.30
CA ARG A 22 -9.39 -33.78 13.50
C ARG A 22 -8.61 -33.84 14.82
N ALA A 23 -8.41 -35.05 15.33
CA ALA A 23 -7.79 -35.24 16.64
C ALA A 23 -6.32 -34.79 16.64
N THR A 24 -5.61 -35.05 15.54
CA THR A 24 -4.19 -34.75 15.37
C THR A 24 -3.95 -33.78 14.22
N TRP A 25 -2.79 -33.12 14.26
CA TRP A 25 -2.38 -32.26 13.15
C TRP A 25 -2.11 -33.09 11.90
N GLU A 26 -1.54 -34.29 12.06
CA GLU A 26 -1.21 -35.21 10.97
C GLU A 26 -2.45 -35.64 10.21
N GLU A 27 -3.54 -36.01 10.89
CA GLU A 27 -4.83 -36.34 10.28
C GLU A 27 -5.39 -35.16 9.49
N TRP A 28 -5.41 -33.97 10.10
CA TRP A 28 -5.88 -32.77 9.42
C TRP A 28 -5.03 -32.42 8.20
N HIS A 29 -3.71 -32.52 8.33
CA HIS A 29 -2.77 -32.18 7.26
C HIS A 29 -2.87 -33.16 6.08
N ALA A 30 -3.08 -34.45 6.35
CA ALA A 30 -3.35 -35.45 5.32
C ALA A 30 -4.63 -35.11 4.52
N ASP A 31 -5.73 -34.81 5.21
CA ASP A 31 -6.99 -34.40 4.57
C ASP A 31 -6.82 -33.11 3.75
N PHE A 32 -6.07 -32.16 4.28
CA PHE A 32 -5.77 -30.88 3.63
C PHE A 32 -4.97 -31.07 2.33
N GLU A 33 -3.92 -31.89 2.36
CA GLU A 33 -3.09 -32.16 1.18
C GLU A 33 -3.85 -33.00 0.14
N ALA A 34 -4.69 -33.96 0.57
CA ALA A 34 -5.59 -34.67 -0.34
C ALA A 34 -6.58 -33.72 -1.05
N SER A 35 -7.24 -32.84 -0.29
CA SER A 35 -8.14 -31.82 -0.84
C SER A 35 -7.42 -30.83 -1.77
N LYS A 36 -6.16 -30.48 -1.47
CA LYS A 36 -5.33 -29.62 -2.32
C LYS A 36 -4.96 -30.33 -3.63
N ALA A 37 -4.60 -31.62 -3.59
CA ALA A 37 -4.32 -32.41 -4.79
C ALA A 37 -5.57 -32.49 -5.70
N GLU A 38 -6.75 -32.68 -5.10
CA GLU A 38 -8.02 -32.67 -5.82
C GLU A 38 -8.32 -31.32 -6.47
N ARG A 39 -8.16 -30.21 -5.73
CA ARG A 39 -8.33 -28.86 -6.31
C ARG A 39 -7.37 -28.60 -7.46
N LEU A 40 -6.12 -29.05 -7.34
CA LEU A 40 -5.13 -28.94 -8.40
C LEU A 40 -5.56 -29.73 -9.64
N HIS A 41 -6.08 -30.94 -9.46
CA HIS A 41 -6.60 -31.77 -10.55
C HIS A 41 -7.78 -31.10 -11.26
N ARG A 42 -8.67 -30.45 -10.50
CA ARG A 42 -9.83 -29.69 -11.01
C ARG A 42 -9.46 -28.31 -11.57
N ARG A 43 -8.18 -27.89 -11.50
CA ARG A 43 -7.71 -26.53 -11.86
C ARG A 43 -8.42 -25.41 -11.09
N ASP A 44 -8.86 -25.68 -9.88
CA ASP A 44 -9.49 -24.68 -9.02
C ASP A 44 -8.43 -23.95 -8.18
N PHE A 45 -8.03 -22.77 -8.66
CA PHE A 45 -6.99 -21.93 -8.04
C PHE A 45 -7.56 -20.76 -7.23
N THR A 46 -8.87 -20.74 -6.97
CA THR A 46 -9.53 -19.59 -6.33
C THR A 46 -9.24 -19.46 -4.83
N HIS A 47 -8.67 -20.50 -4.21
CA HIS A 47 -8.55 -20.60 -2.76
C HIS A 47 -7.18 -20.11 -2.24
N ALA A 48 -7.14 -18.89 -1.71
CA ALA A 48 -5.96 -18.39 -1.01
C ALA A 48 -5.81 -19.04 0.37
N LYS A 49 -4.58 -19.43 0.73
CA LYS A 49 -4.24 -19.99 2.04
C LYS A 49 -4.06 -18.87 3.06
N VAL A 50 -4.62 -19.05 4.25
CA VAL A 50 -4.53 -18.08 5.35
C VAL A 50 -4.09 -18.79 6.61
N LEU A 51 -2.92 -18.42 7.11
CA LEU A 51 -2.42 -18.94 8.37
C LEU A 51 -3.22 -18.36 9.54
N ILE A 52 -3.89 -19.21 10.31
CA ILE A 52 -4.59 -18.82 11.53
C ILE A 52 -3.61 -18.91 12.71
N ARG A 53 -3.47 -17.79 13.44
CA ARG A 53 -2.65 -17.72 14.66
C ARG A 53 -3.57 -17.80 15.90
N PRO A 54 -3.33 -18.71 16.86
CA PRO A 54 -4.24 -18.96 17.98
C PRO A 54 -4.61 -17.72 18.77
N GLY A 55 -3.62 -16.93 19.21
CA GLY A 55 -3.89 -15.73 20.01
C GLY A 55 -4.74 -14.68 19.28
N LYS A 56 -4.46 -14.43 18.00
CA LYS A 56 -5.22 -13.45 17.20
C LYS A 56 -6.62 -13.96 16.86
N PHE A 57 -6.76 -15.26 16.64
CA PHE A 57 -8.06 -15.87 16.37
C PHE A 57 -8.94 -15.90 17.61
N LYS A 58 -8.38 -16.25 18.77
CA LYS A 58 -9.09 -16.21 20.05
C LYS A 58 -9.61 -14.80 20.36
N ALA A 59 -8.76 -13.77 20.24
CA ALA A 59 -9.18 -12.39 20.48
C ALA A 59 -10.35 -11.99 19.56
N TRP A 60 -10.27 -12.34 18.28
CA TRP A 60 -11.33 -12.07 17.31
C TRP A 60 -12.63 -12.84 17.64
N LEU A 61 -12.54 -14.10 18.09
CA LEU A 61 -13.71 -14.85 18.54
C LEU A 61 -14.38 -14.18 19.75
N ASP A 62 -13.57 -13.75 20.73
CA ASP A 62 -14.05 -13.07 21.93
C ASP A 62 -14.75 -11.74 21.56
N GLU A 63 -14.15 -10.95 20.68
CA GLU A 63 -14.71 -9.68 20.16
C GLU A 63 -16.05 -9.87 19.43
N ASN A 64 -16.20 -10.99 18.71
CA ASN A 64 -17.40 -11.29 17.93
C ASN A 64 -18.41 -12.17 18.68
N SER A 65 -18.12 -12.55 19.93
CA SER A 65 -18.94 -13.49 20.72
C SER A 65 -19.20 -14.82 19.98
N LEU A 66 -18.21 -15.32 19.25
CA LEU A 66 -18.29 -16.54 18.45
C LEU A 66 -17.52 -17.70 19.09
N SER A 67 -17.92 -18.92 18.74
CA SER A 67 -17.15 -20.13 19.01
C SER A 67 -16.26 -20.49 17.81
N ALA A 68 -15.22 -21.28 18.05
CA ALA A 68 -14.21 -21.69 17.08
C ALA A 68 -14.70 -22.76 16.08
N SER A 69 -15.95 -22.65 15.62
CA SER A 69 -16.54 -23.53 14.59
C SER A 69 -15.81 -23.43 13.25
N GLU A 70 -16.04 -24.39 12.34
CA GLU A 70 -15.52 -24.33 10.97
C GLU A 70 -15.87 -23.01 10.29
N HIS A 71 -17.14 -22.60 10.39
CA HIS A 71 -17.64 -21.38 9.80
C HIS A 71 -16.91 -20.14 10.32
N ALA A 72 -16.68 -20.05 11.64
CA ALA A 72 -15.94 -18.93 12.23
C ALA A 72 -14.47 -18.90 11.75
N ARG A 73 -13.82 -20.06 11.61
CA ARG A 73 -12.45 -20.16 11.07
C ARG A 73 -12.40 -19.73 9.60
N GLN A 74 -13.42 -20.04 8.80
CA GLN A 74 -13.54 -19.58 7.42
C GLN A 74 -13.77 -18.06 7.34
N LEU A 75 -14.68 -17.52 8.16
CA LEU A 75 -14.99 -16.10 8.21
C LEU A 75 -13.76 -15.28 8.59
N TYR A 76 -13.05 -15.69 9.66
CA TYR A 76 -11.81 -15.06 10.07
C TYR A 76 -10.75 -15.10 8.95
N ALA A 77 -10.59 -16.23 8.27
CA ALA A 77 -9.65 -16.34 7.16
C ALA A 77 -10.01 -15.40 6.01
N GLN A 78 -11.29 -15.23 5.71
CA GLN A 78 -11.77 -14.32 4.67
C GLN A 78 -11.48 -12.86 5.03
N GLU A 79 -11.83 -12.43 6.24
CA GLU A 79 -11.55 -11.07 6.73
C GLU A 79 -10.05 -10.73 6.67
N ARG A 80 -9.19 -11.71 6.99
CA ARG A 80 -7.73 -11.57 6.90
C ARG A 80 -7.23 -11.42 5.47
N LEU A 81 -7.86 -12.08 4.50
CA LEU A 81 -7.54 -11.90 3.07
C LEU A 81 -8.00 -10.52 2.59
N ASP A 82 -9.21 -10.11 2.93
CA ASP A 82 -9.76 -8.83 2.49
C ASP A 82 -8.97 -7.67 3.11
N SER A 83 -8.60 -7.77 4.38
CA SER A 83 -7.67 -6.82 5.02
C SER A 83 -6.31 -6.75 4.32
N LYS A 84 -5.80 -7.88 3.80
CA LYS A 84 -4.53 -7.89 3.06
C LYS A 84 -4.70 -7.21 1.69
N ARG A 85 -5.80 -7.49 0.98
CA ARG A 85 -6.12 -6.86 -0.31
C ARG A 85 -6.26 -5.35 -0.17
N ALA A 86 -7.01 -4.88 0.83
CA ALA A 86 -7.17 -3.45 1.11
C ALA A 86 -5.83 -2.74 1.36
N ARG A 87 -4.90 -3.38 2.09
CA ARG A 87 -3.53 -2.84 2.31
C ARG A 87 -2.72 -2.79 1.01
N GLU A 88 -2.85 -3.81 0.16
CA GLU A 88 -2.16 -3.84 -1.13
C GLU A 88 -2.70 -2.79 -2.10
N GLU A 89 -4.01 -2.57 -2.11
CA GLU A 89 -4.69 -1.51 -2.88
C GLU A 89 -4.22 -0.13 -2.42
N GLY A 90 -4.26 0.15 -1.11
CA GLY A 90 -3.77 1.42 -0.58
C GLY A 90 -2.29 1.67 -0.89
N ARG A 91 -1.45 0.62 -0.91
CA ARG A 91 -0.04 0.74 -1.34
C ARG A 91 0.06 1.09 -2.83
N ARG A 92 -0.73 0.45 -3.69
CA ARG A 92 -0.74 0.74 -5.13
C ARG A 92 -1.21 2.16 -5.42
N GLU A 93 -2.21 2.64 -4.70
CA GLU A 93 -2.68 4.03 -4.81
C GLU A 93 -1.58 5.01 -4.41
N LEU A 94 -0.90 4.77 -3.29
CA LEU A 94 0.23 5.59 -2.84
C LEU A 94 1.37 5.60 -3.86
N GLU A 95 1.72 4.45 -4.43
CA GLU A 95 2.72 4.33 -5.49
C GLU A 95 2.31 5.13 -6.74
N GLN A 96 1.05 5.04 -7.17
CA GLN A 96 0.55 5.82 -8.30
C GLN A 96 0.60 7.33 -8.02
N VAL A 97 0.18 7.77 -6.84
CA VAL A 97 0.27 9.18 -6.42
C VAL A 97 1.72 9.66 -6.42
N LEU A 98 2.66 8.85 -5.92
CA LEU A 98 4.08 9.18 -5.91
C LEU A 98 4.65 9.31 -7.33
N ILE A 99 4.30 8.39 -8.23
CA ILE A 99 4.71 8.44 -9.65
C ILE A 99 4.16 9.69 -10.34
N VAL A 100 2.87 10.00 -10.13
CA VAL A 100 2.24 11.21 -10.70
C VAL A 100 2.91 12.47 -10.16
N SER A 101 3.16 12.53 -8.85
CA SER A 101 3.84 13.65 -8.19
C SER A 101 5.28 13.83 -8.70
N GLN A 102 6.07 12.76 -8.81
CA GLN A 102 7.41 12.84 -9.41
C GLN A 102 7.37 13.31 -10.86
N ARG A 103 6.41 12.83 -11.66
CA ARG A 103 6.26 13.26 -13.05
C ARG A 103 5.89 14.74 -13.17
N GLN A 104 5.03 15.24 -12.28
CA GLN A 104 4.71 16.66 -12.20
C GLN A 104 5.95 17.47 -11.80
N MET A 105 6.67 17.08 -10.75
CA MET A 105 7.94 17.71 -10.35
C MET A 105 8.94 17.78 -11.51
N LEU A 106 9.17 16.68 -12.22
CA LEU A 106 10.04 16.65 -13.40
C LEU A 106 9.55 17.55 -14.54
N SER A 107 8.23 17.78 -14.65
CA SER A 107 7.68 18.73 -15.62
C SER A 107 7.95 20.20 -15.22
N TYR A 108 7.97 20.53 -13.93
CA TYR A 108 8.33 21.86 -13.43
C TYR A 108 9.83 22.17 -13.61
N PHE A 109 10.70 21.17 -13.44
CA PHE A 109 12.14 21.33 -13.64
C PHE A 109 12.61 21.15 -15.08
N ARG A 110 11.70 20.83 -16.01
CA ARG A 110 12.05 20.75 -17.44
C ARG A 110 12.13 22.18 -17.98
N PRO A 111 13.32 22.70 -18.34
CA PRO A 111 13.40 24.01 -18.96
C PRO A 111 12.57 24.00 -20.24
N PRO A 112 11.88 25.12 -20.57
CA PRO A 112 11.17 25.22 -21.82
C PRO A 112 12.14 24.83 -22.94
N ARG A 113 11.72 23.93 -23.83
CA ARG A 113 12.45 23.75 -25.09
C ARG A 113 12.40 25.11 -25.77
N LEU A 114 13.48 25.87 -25.69
CA LEU A 114 13.71 27.08 -26.46
C LEU A 114 13.50 26.69 -27.92
N ARG A 115 12.29 26.88 -28.43
CA ARG A 115 12.13 27.05 -29.87
C ARG A 115 12.96 28.27 -30.17
N VAL A 116 14.08 28.04 -30.85
CA VAL A 116 14.89 29.09 -31.44
C VAL A 116 13.99 29.80 -32.43
N ALA A 117 13.25 30.80 -31.95
CA ALA A 117 12.62 31.79 -32.80
C ALA A 117 13.78 32.53 -33.46
N HIS A 118 13.93 32.37 -34.76
CA HIS A 118 14.79 33.23 -35.56
C HIS A 118 14.28 34.68 -35.39
N HIS A 119 14.88 35.41 -34.47
CA HIS A 119 14.66 36.84 -34.37
C HIS A 119 15.51 37.54 -35.43
N LYS A 120 14.84 38.24 -36.35
CA LYS A 120 15.50 39.29 -37.15
C LYS A 120 16.10 40.31 -36.19
N PRO A 121 17.33 40.80 -36.42
CA PRO A 121 17.92 41.81 -35.54
C PRO A 121 17.15 43.13 -35.69
N MET A 122 16.49 43.56 -34.60
CA MET A 122 15.97 44.93 -34.49
C MET A 122 17.06 45.89 -33.99
N PRO A 123 17.02 47.16 -34.42
CA PRO A 123 18.05 48.13 -34.07
C PRO A 123 17.92 48.56 -32.60
N LYS A 124 19.07 48.76 -31.95
CA LYS A 124 19.21 49.12 -30.53
C LYS A 124 18.51 50.45 -30.22
N GLY A 125 17.33 50.37 -29.60
CA GLY A 125 16.72 51.49 -28.87
C GLY A 125 17.26 51.57 -27.43
N PRO A 126 17.16 52.73 -26.75
CA PRO A 126 17.86 53.02 -25.50
C PRO A 126 17.12 52.43 -24.29
N VAL A 127 17.07 51.11 -24.21
CA VAL A 127 16.37 50.40 -23.12
C VAL A 127 17.27 50.28 -21.87
N GLY A 128 18.59 50.47 -22.00
CA GLY A 128 19.56 50.26 -20.90
C GLY A 128 19.50 51.29 -19.76
N PHE A 129 19.06 52.52 -20.00
CA PHE A 129 19.07 53.57 -18.97
C PHE A 129 17.92 53.47 -17.97
N ILE A 130 16.77 52.94 -18.39
CA ILE A 130 15.58 52.83 -17.53
C ILE A 130 15.81 51.76 -16.44
N TYR A 131 16.41 50.63 -16.80
CA TYR A 131 16.69 49.55 -15.85
C TYR A 131 17.80 49.91 -14.84
N ALA A 132 18.78 50.73 -15.24
CA ALA A 132 19.84 51.18 -14.34
C ALA A 132 19.31 52.14 -13.25
N ALA A 133 18.37 53.04 -13.60
CA ALA A 133 17.76 53.95 -12.64
C ALA A 133 16.90 53.21 -11.60
N ILE A 134 16.16 52.18 -12.03
CA ILE A 134 15.32 51.36 -11.14
C ILE A 134 16.19 50.54 -10.17
N ALA A 135 17.29 49.95 -10.66
CA ALA A 135 18.22 49.20 -9.81
C ALA A 135 18.91 50.08 -8.75
N GLY A 136 19.28 51.31 -9.11
CA GLY A 136 19.87 52.27 -8.16
C GLY A 136 18.92 52.68 -7.04
N LEU A 137 17.64 52.92 -7.35
CA LEU A 137 16.61 53.26 -6.36
C LEU A 137 16.35 52.11 -5.38
N TYR A 138 16.35 50.86 -5.87
CA TYR A 138 16.13 49.68 -5.04
C TYR A 138 17.28 49.43 -4.06
N LEU A 139 18.52 49.63 -4.50
CA LEU A 139 19.72 49.48 -3.65
C LEU A 139 19.81 50.58 -2.59
N ALA A 140 19.44 51.82 -2.92
CA ALA A 140 19.40 52.92 -1.95
C ALA A 140 18.35 52.70 -0.85
N TRP A 141 17.18 52.17 -1.22
CA TRP A 141 16.13 51.82 -0.26
C TRP A 141 16.54 50.67 0.68
N LEU A 142 17.21 49.63 0.15
CA LEU A 142 17.75 48.53 0.96
C LEU A 142 18.83 48.99 1.94
N ALA A 143 19.72 49.89 1.52
CA ALA A 143 20.77 50.41 2.39
C ALA A 143 20.21 51.26 3.55
N HIS A 144 19.12 52.00 3.32
CA HIS A 144 18.48 52.81 4.35
C HIS A 144 17.77 51.96 5.42
N HIS A 145 17.27 50.77 5.06
CA HIS A 145 16.53 49.89 5.98
C HIS A 145 17.40 48.92 6.80
N TRP A 146 18.68 48.77 6.48
CA TRP A 146 19.59 47.83 7.18
C TRP A 146 20.54 48.51 8.19
N LEU A 147 20.55 49.84 8.27
CA LEU A 147 21.43 50.62 9.16
C LEU A 147 20.67 51.45 10.22
N GLY A 148 19.38 51.16 10.43
CA GLY A 148 18.54 51.76 11.48
C GLY A 148 18.03 50.70 12.45
#